data_AF-A0A382ZHR6-F1
#
_entry.id   AF-A0A382ZHR6-F1
#
_cell.length_a   1.000
_cell.length_b   1.000
_cell.length_c   1.000
_cell.angle_alpha   90.00
_cell.angle_beta   90.00
_cell.angle_gamma   90.00
#
_symmetry.space_group_name_H-M   'P 1'
#
loop_
_entity.id
_entity.type
_entity.pdbx_description
1 polymer ?
#
loop_
_entity_poly.entity_id
_entity_poly.type
_entity_poly.pdbx_seq_one_letter_code
_entity_poly.pdbx_strand_id
1 'polypeptide(L)' 'MARINLGGVEVTTRLHAAAEVPPRAISRFSVDMSKAIFFDAASGDRI' A
#
# COMPACT_ATOMS: atom_id res chain seq x y z
N MET A 1 0.32 12.11 -3.67
CA MET A 1 0.01 10.67 -3.56
C MET A 1 0.98 9.90 -4.43
N ALA A 2 1.32 8.66 -4.07
CA ALA A 2 2.16 7.79 -4.89
C ALA A 2 1.39 6.52 -5.27
N ARG A 3 1.64 6.04 -6.50
CA ARG A 3 1.19 4.72 -6.97
C ARG A 3 2.40 3.80 -6.95
N ILE A 4 2.25 2.66 -6.31
CA ILE A 4 3.31 1.67 -6.08
C ILE A 4 2.83 0.34 -6.65
N ASN A 5 3.71 -0.38 -7.33
CA ASN A 5 3.46 -1.76 -7.73
C ASN A 5 4.10 -2.71 -6.72
N LEU A 6 3.30 -3.56 -6.09
CA LEU A 6 3.71 -4.56 -5.12
C LEU A 6 3.39 -5.96 -5.67
N GLY A 7 4.37 -6.63 -6.27
CA GLY A 7 4.20 -8.01 -6.75
C GLY A 7 3.04 -8.17 -7.74
N GLY A 8 2.78 -7.16 -8.58
CA GLY A 8 1.65 -7.15 -9.52
C GLY A 8 0.38 -6.45 -9.02
N VAL A 9 0.32 -6.07 -7.75
CA VAL A 9 -0.80 -5.31 -7.16
C VAL A 9 -0.49 -3.81 -7.20
N GLU A 10 -1.41 -3.00 -7.75
CA GLU A 10 -1.30 -1.55 -7.69
C GLU A 10 -1.86 -1.03 -6.35
N VAL A 11 -1.06 -0.25 -5.64
CA VAL A 11 -1.41 0.36 -4.35
C VAL A 11 -1.26 1.87 -4.44
N THR A 12 -2.27 2.61 -3.95
CA THR A 12 -2.18 4.07 -3.80
C THR A 12 -1.92 4.43 -2.35
N THR A 13 -0.91 5.26 -2.10
CA THR A 13 -0.59 5.76 -0.76
C THR A 13 -0.51 7.28 -0.73
N ARG A 14 -0.91 7.85 0.41
CA ARG A 14 -0.70 9.27 0.70
C ARG A 14 0.68 9.41 1.33
N LEU A 15 1.54 10.19 0.67
CA LEU A 15 2.84 10.54 1.20
C LEU A 15 2.75 11.80 2.06
N HIS A 16 3.70 11.94 2.99
CA HIS A 16 3.95 13.20 3.66
C HIS A 16 4.27 14.30 2.62
N ALA A 17 3.91 15.55 2.90
CA ALA A 17 4.08 16.65 1.94
C ALA A 17 5.56 16.86 1.53
N ALA A 18 6.48 16.62 2.46
CA ALA A 18 7.93 16.72 2.23
C ALA A 18 8.58 15.42 1.72
N ALA A 19 7.79 14.38 1.41
CA ALA A 19 8.37 13.12 0.94
C ALA A 19 8.83 13.25 -0.53
N GLU A 20 10.11 12.98 -0.76
CA GLU A 20 10.70 12.93 -2.10
C GLU A 20 10.80 11.48 -2.56
N VAL A 21 9.86 11.04 -3.40
CA VAL A 21 9.86 9.71 -4.00
C VAL A 21 9.90 9.87 -5.52
N PRO A 22 11.06 9.66 -6.16
CA PRO A 22 11.18 9.74 -7.61
C PRO A 22 10.31 8.68 -8.30
N PRO A 23 9.78 8.97 -9.50
CA PRO A 23 9.12 7.95 -10.31
C PRO A 23 10.05 6.75 -10.54
N ARG A 24 9.48 5.53 -10.41
CA ARG A 24 10.20 4.25 -10.58
C ARG A 24 11.29 3.95 -9.55
N ALA A 25 11.43 4.75 -8.49
CA ALA A 25 12.33 4.43 -7.40
C ALA A 25 11.87 3.15 -6.65
N ILE A 26 12.81 2.26 -6.35
CA ILE A 26 12.55 1.13 -5.44
C ILE A 26 12.60 1.69 -4.02
N SER A 27 11.47 1.68 -3.33
CA SER A 27 11.33 2.25 -1.99
C SER A 27 10.82 1.18 -1.02
N ARG A 28 11.25 1.27 0.24
CA ARG A 28 10.60 0.53 1.32
C ARG A 28 9.30 1.25 1.65
N PHE A 29 8.24 0.49 1.89
CA PHE A 29 6.99 1.00 2.42
C PHE A 29 6.63 0.23 3.69
N SER A 30 5.90 0.88 4.60
CA SER A 30 5.42 0.27 5.83
C SER A 30 3.91 0.38 5.88
N VAL A 31 3.24 -0.69 6.30
CA VAL A 31 1.81 -0.71 6.57
C VAL A 31 1.60 -0.65 8.08
N ASP A 32 0.75 0.28 8.52
CA ASP A 32 0.27 0.30 9.89
C ASP A 32 -0.74 -0.84 10.07
N MET A 33 -0.26 -1.97 10.60
CA MET A 33 -1.05 -3.19 10.74
C MET A 33 -2.21 -3.04 11.74
N SER A 34 -2.20 -2.02 12.61
CA SER A 34 -3.34 -1.73 13.50
C SER A 34 -4.60 -1.28 12.74
N LYS A 35 -4.42 -0.84 11.49
CA LYS A 35 -5.49 -0.40 10.58
C LYS A 35 -5.74 -1.39 9.44
N ALA A 36 -4.99 -2.50 9.40
CA ALA A 36 -5.20 -3.51 8.37
C ALA A 36 -6.57 -4.17 8.55
N ILE A 37 -7.20 -4.50 7.42
CA ILE A 37 -8.44 -5.27 7.38
C ILE A 37 -8.13 -6.48 6.52
N PHE A 38 -8.42 -7.67 7.05
CA PHE A 38 -8.26 -8.93 6.35
C PHE A 38 -9.63 -9.40 5.88
N PHE A 39 -9.65 -10.05 4.72
CA PHE A 39 -10.86 -10.62 4.15
C PHE A 39 -10.60 -12.08 3.81
N ASP A 40 -11.58 -12.93 4.07
CA ASP A 40 -11.60 -14.29 3.56
C ASP A 40 -11.70 -14.28 2.03
N ALA A 41 -10.86 -15.07 1.37
CA ALA A 41 -10.75 -15.03 -0.09
C ALA A 41 -11.94 -15.66 -0.82
N ALA A 42 -12.70 -16.55 -0.17
CA ALA A 42 -13.83 -17.24 -0.79
C ALA A 42 -15.15 -16.49 -0.62
N SER A 43 -15.42 -16.01 0.59
CA SER A 43 -16.66 -15.33 0.98
C SER A 43 -16.59 -13.81 0.82
N GLY A 44 -15.40 -13.22 0.93
CA GLY A 44 -15.23 -11.77 1.03
C GLY A 44 -15.57 -11.20 2.40
N ASP A 45 -15.83 -12.03 3.40
CA ASP A 45 -16.11 -11.60 4.76
C ASP A 45 -14.85 -11.09 5.46
N ARG A 46 -15.01 -10.10 6.34
CA ARG A 46 -13.90 -9.56 7.14
C ARG A 46 -13.48 -10.55 8.22
N ILE A 47 -12.16 -10.76 8.38
CA ILE A 47 -11.51 -11.53 9.46
C ILE A 47 -10.83 -10.58 10.44
#